data_AF-A0A838IIM2-F1
#
_entry.id   AF-A0A838IIM2-F1
#
_cell.length_a   1.000
_cell.length_b   1.000
_cell.length_c   1.000
_cell.angle_alpha   90.00
_cell.angle_beta   90.00
_cell.angle_gamma   90.00
#
_symmetry.space_group_name_H-M   'P 1'
#
loop_
_entity.id
_entity.type
_entity.pdbx_description
1 polymer ?
#
loop_
_entity_poly.entity_id
_entity_poly.type
_entity_poly.pdbx_seq_one_letter_code
_entity_poly.pdbx_strand_id
1 'polypeptide(L)'
;MTLQNVNLHLVTMLLLSVFLMTACTTTPKATEAEQPPAKASGEGDQAPVETPFGTNDPACAPAADFDGVCVQVIAWARDPETGTCCMYPNPCVTPFNWKTFSSEEDCEATVE
;
A
#
# COMPACT_ATOMS: atom_id res chain seq x y z
N MET A 1 -19.86 -55.69 14.36
CA MET A 1 -19.63 -54.41 15.07
C MET A 1 -18.96 -53.41 14.13
N THR A 2 -19.66 -52.93 13.10
CA THR A 2 -19.08 -52.00 12.09
C THR A 2 -20.04 -50.93 11.59
N LEU A 3 -21.36 -51.04 11.86
CA LEU A 3 -22.35 -50.07 11.35
C LEU A 3 -22.30 -48.68 12.01
N GLN A 4 -21.78 -48.55 13.24
CA GLN A 4 -21.68 -47.24 13.91
C GLN A 4 -20.57 -46.35 13.34
N ASN A 5 -19.55 -46.93 12.68
CA ASN A 5 -18.37 -46.19 12.23
C ASN A 5 -18.58 -45.50 10.88
N VAL A 6 -19.51 -46.00 10.06
CA VAL A 6 -19.80 -45.46 8.72
C VAL A 6 -20.53 -44.12 8.83
N ASN A 7 -21.45 -43.97 9.79
CA ASN A 7 -22.16 -42.70 10.01
C ASN A 7 -21.21 -41.60 10.48
N LEU A 8 -20.22 -41.92 11.31
CA LEU A 8 -19.27 -40.91 11.80
C LEU A 8 -18.35 -40.39 10.69
N HIS A 9 -17.89 -41.28 9.79
CA HIS A 9 -17.09 -40.90 8.61
C HIS A 9 -17.90 -40.09 7.59
N LEU A 10 -19.18 -40.44 7.38
CA LEU A 10 -20.06 -39.70 6.47
C LEU A 10 -20.33 -38.28 7.00
N VAL A 11 -20.56 -38.15 8.32
CA VAL A 11 -20.80 -36.86 8.97
C VAL A 11 -19.55 -35.98 8.97
N THR A 12 -18.36 -36.54 9.22
CA THR A 12 -17.10 -35.76 9.15
C THR A 12 -16.78 -35.30 7.74
N MET A 13 -17.02 -36.13 6.71
CA MET A 13 -16.87 -35.74 5.31
C MET A 13 -17.84 -34.61 4.91
N LEU A 14 -19.11 -34.70 5.35
CA LEU A 14 -20.08 -33.63 5.10
C LEU A 14 -19.68 -32.32 5.80
N LEU A 15 -19.25 -32.37 7.07
CA LEU A 15 -18.81 -31.19 7.80
C LEU A 15 -17.56 -30.54 7.18
N LEU A 16 -16.57 -31.34 6.75
CA LEU A 16 -15.38 -30.85 6.04
C LEU A 16 -15.76 -30.18 4.71
N SER A 17 -16.68 -30.77 3.94
CA SER A 17 -17.12 -30.18 2.67
C SER A 17 -17.83 -28.84 2.85
N VAL A 18 -18.66 -28.69 3.89
CA VAL A 18 -19.31 -27.41 4.23
C VAL A 18 -18.28 -26.39 4.72
N PHE A 19 -17.29 -26.79 5.52
CA PHE A 19 -16.20 -25.92 5.96
C PHE A 19 -15.33 -25.42 4.80
N LEU A 20 -14.97 -26.30 3.86
CA LEU A 20 -14.20 -25.94 2.65
C LEU A 20 -14.98 -24.99 1.74
N MET A 21 -16.31 -25.13 1.62
CA MET A 21 -17.12 -24.18 0.85
C MET A 21 -17.31 -22.82 1.56
N THR A 22 -17.21 -22.78 2.89
CA THR A 22 -17.37 -21.52 3.66
C THR A 22 -16.11 -20.64 3.61
N ALA A 23 -14.94 -21.18 3.24
CA ALA A 23 -13.69 -20.43 3.15
C ALA A 23 -13.49 -19.64 1.84
N CYS A 24 -14.39 -19.76 0.85
CA CYS A 24 -14.23 -19.10 -0.45
C CYS A 24 -15.08 -17.84 -0.67
N THR A 25 -15.90 -17.41 0.31
CA THR A 25 -16.79 -16.24 0.16
C THR A 25 -16.31 -15.00 0.92
N THR A 26 -15.00 -14.87 1.13
CA THR A 26 -14.42 -13.56 1.43
C THR A 26 -13.92 -12.98 0.12
N THR A 27 -14.86 -12.49 -0.69
CA THR A 27 -14.56 -11.42 -1.63
C THR A 27 -13.92 -10.32 -0.77
N PRO A 28 -12.60 -10.04 -0.90
CA PRO A 28 -12.13 -8.77 -0.40
C PRO A 28 -12.98 -7.77 -1.16
N LYS A 29 -13.86 -7.08 -0.43
CA LYS A 29 -14.39 -5.82 -0.89
C LYS A 29 -13.13 -5.06 -1.27
N ALA A 30 -12.87 -4.97 -2.56
CA ALA A 30 -12.25 -3.81 -3.12
C ALA A 30 -13.17 -2.68 -2.68
N THR A 31 -12.97 -2.24 -1.43
CA THR A 31 -12.89 -0.84 -1.15
C THR A 31 -11.80 -0.40 -2.11
N GLU A 32 -12.23 -0.13 -3.34
CA GLU A 32 -11.95 1.13 -3.99
C GLU A 32 -11.90 2.11 -2.84
N ALA A 33 -10.69 2.26 -2.31
CA ALA A 33 -10.38 3.38 -1.47
C ALA A 33 -10.89 4.53 -2.33
N GLU A 34 -11.94 5.17 -1.85
CA GLU A 34 -12.13 6.58 -2.10
C GLU A 34 -10.73 7.15 -1.93
N GLN A 35 -10.04 7.31 -3.05
CA GLN A 35 -8.81 8.04 -3.12
C GLN A 35 -9.25 9.39 -2.56
N PRO A 36 -8.85 9.75 -1.32
CA PRO A 36 -9.30 11.01 -0.76
C PRO A 36 -8.95 12.05 -1.82
N PRO A 37 -9.90 12.90 -2.24
CA PRO A 37 -9.66 13.83 -3.32
C PRO A 37 -8.36 14.53 -2.97
N ALA A 38 -7.35 14.34 -3.82
CA ALA A 38 -6.06 14.98 -3.71
C ALA A 38 -6.39 16.41 -3.36
N LYS A 39 -6.10 16.83 -2.11
CA LYS A 39 -6.41 18.18 -1.67
C LYS A 39 -5.67 19.05 -2.66
N ALA A 40 -6.44 19.66 -3.55
CA ALA A 40 -5.94 20.57 -4.57
C ALA A 40 -5.25 21.70 -3.81
N SER A 41 -3.93 21.61 -3.74
CA SER A 41 -3.09 22.67 -3.21
C SER A 41 -3.35 23.89 -4.08
N GLY A 42 -3.71 24.97 -3.40
CA GLY A 42 -4.36 26.12 -3.99
C GLY A 42 -3.57 26.77 -5.11
N GLU A 43 -4.34 27.24 -6.08
CA GLU A 43 -3.95 28.21 -7.10
C GLU A 43 -3.62 29.54 -6.39
N GLY A 44 -2.35 29.95 -6.46
CA GLY A 44 -1.85 31.19 -5.87
C GLY A 44 -0.66 31.70 -6.65
N ASP A 45 -0.78 32.93 -7.12
CA ASP A 45 0.05 33.66 -8.08
C ASP A 45 1.58 33.51 -7.98
N GLN A 46 2.19 33.57 -9.16
CA GLN A 46 3.61 33.43 -9.51
C GLN A 46 4.51 34.46 -8.79
N ALA A 47 5.17 34.00 -7.72
CA ALA A 47 6.52 34.42 -7.37
C ALA A 47 7.51 33.36 -7.90
N PRO A 48 8.81 33.67 -8.15
CA PRO A 48 9.80 32.66 -8.49
C PRO A 48 9.81 31.60 -7.38
N VAL A 49 9.31 30.42 -7.74
CA VAL A 49 9.04 29.31 -6.83
C VAL A 49 10.39 28.67 -6.48
N GLU A 50 10.99 29.13 -5.39
CA GLU A 50 11.84 28.25 -4.56
C GLU A 50 10.88 27.21 -3.98
N THR A 51 10.71 26.08 -4.67
CA THR A 51 9.70 25.06 -4.37
C THR A 51 9.82 24.56 -2.92
N PRO A 52 8.81 24.77 -2.05
CA PRO A 52 8.78 24.17 -0.71
C PRO A 52 8.45 22.67 -0.74
N PHE A 53 8.22 22.09 -1.92
CA PHE A 53 7.89 20.68 -2.13
C PHE A 53 9.13 19.76 -2.22
N GLY A 54 10.33 20.32 -2.05
CA GLY A 54 11.51 19.56 -1.69
C GLY A 54 11.70 19.70 -0.19
N THR A 55 10.95 18.93 0.59
CA THR A 55 11.22 18.80 2.02
C THR A 55 12.62 18.18 2.11
N ASN A 56 13.63 19.04 2.26
CA ASN A 56 14.96 18.64 2.71
C ASN A 56 14.84 18.22 4.18
N ASP A 57 13.97 17.27 4.46
CA ASP A 57 13.97 16.60 5.74
C ASP A 57 15.31 15.85 5.77
N PRO A 58 16.22 16.18 6.71
CA PRO A 58 17.51 15.52 6.79
C PRO A 58 17.39 14.02 7.08
N ALA A 59 16.21 13.53 7.47
CA ALA A 59 15.92 12.11 7.61
C ALA A 59 15.60 11.42 6.26
N CYS A 60 15.28 12.18 5.22
CA CYS A 60 14.92 11.65 3.91
C CYS A 60 16.11 11.70 2.94
N ALA A 61 16.31 10.60 2.21
CA ALA A 61 17.28 10.57 1.13
C ALA A 61 16.87 11.57 0.02
N PRO A 62 17.85 12.16 -0.68
CA PRO A 62 17.54 13.01 -1.82
C PRO A 62 16.84 12.21 -2.92
N ALA A 63 15.97 12.89 -3.66
CA ALA A 63 15.32 12.32 -4.84
C ALA A 63 16.36 11.84 -5.86
N ALA A 64 16.13 10.66 -6.44
CA ALA A 64 16.96 10.09 -7.48
C ALA A 64 16.74 10.81 -8.83
N ASP A 65 17.81 10.94 -9.62
CA ASP A 65 17.72 11.46 -10.98
C ASP A 65 16.98 10.47 -11.88
N PHE A 66 15.96 10.96 -12.60
CA PHE A 66 15.18 10.16 -13.54
C PHE A 66 14.83 10.98 -14.79
N ASP A 67 15.32 10.55 -15.95
CA ASP A 67 15.17 11.25 -17.25
C ASP A 67 14.05 10.68 -18.15
N GLY A 68 13.19 9.81 -17.61
CA GLY A 68 12.11 9.14 -18.36
C GLY A 68 10.74 9.80 -18.22
N VAL A 69 9.75 9.24 -18.91
CA VAL A 69 8.34 9.58 -18.67
C VAL A 69 7.89 8.88 -17.38
N CYS A 70 7.52 9.66 -16.37
CA CYS A 70 6.96 9.17 -15.12
C CYS A 70 5.50 9.59 -14.96
N VAL A 71 4.77 8.85 -14.13
CA VAL A 71 3.47 9.27 -13.63
C VAL A 71 3.65 10.39 -12.60
N GLN A 72 2.92 11.50 -12.75
CA GLN A 72 2.99 12.66 -11.87
C GLN A 72 2.01 12.51 -10.70
N VAL A 73 2.29 11.55 -9.81
CA VAL A 73 1.54 11.32 -8.57
C VAL A 73 2.50 11.28 -7.39
N ILE A 74 2.13 11.94 -6.29
CA ILE A 74 2.92 11.89 -5.06
C ILE A 74 3.05 10.44 -4.62
N ALA A 75 4.28 10.02 -4.29
CA ALA A 75 4.57 8.69 -3.79
C ALA A 75 5.25 8.79 -2.42
N TRP A 76 4.86 7.92 -1.51
CA TRP A 76 5.55 7.74 -0.24
C TRP A 76 6.55 6.61 -0.38
N ALA A 77 7.79 6.77 0.08
CA ALA A 77 8.77 5.70 0.04
C ALA A 77 9.40 5.51 1.40
N ARG A 78 9.55 4.25 1.82
CA ARG A 78 10.13 3.88 3.11
C ARG A 78 11.59 3.52 2.94
N ASP A 79 12.42 4.16 3.76
CA ASP A 79 13.81 3.80 3.93
C ASP A 79 13.93 2.41 4.58
N PRO A 80 14.56 1.42 3.92
CA PRO A 80 14.75 0.09 4.50
C PRO A 80 15.72 0.06 5.69
N GLU A 81 16.58 1.07 5.86
CA GLU A 81 17.55 1.13 6.96
C GLU A 81 16.93 1.73 8.23
N THR A 82 16.21 2.86 8.09
CA THR A 82 15.63 3.60 9.22
C THR A 82 14.17 3.28 9.47
N GLY A 83 13.45 2.77 8.46
CA GLY A 83 12.00 2.60 8.50
C GLY A 83 11.20 3.89 8.31
N THR A 84 11.86 5.03 8.07
CA THR A 84 11.21 6.34 7.92
C THR A 84 10.49 6.44 6.58
N CYS A 85 9.29 7.03 6.62
CA CYS A 85 8.47 7.30 5.44
C CYS A 85 8.69 8.71 4.91
N CYS A 86 9.05 8.81 3.64
CA CYS A 86 9.39 10.07 2.99
C CYS A 86 8.49 10.29 1.77
N MET A 87 8.04 11.53 1.61
CA MET A 87 7.23 11.94 0.48
C MET A 87 8.11 12.35 -0.70
N TYR A 88 7.80 11.81 -1.88
CA TYR A 88 8.46 12.13 -3.15
C TYR A 88 7.42 12.62 -4.17
N PRO A 89 7.80 13.57 -5.04
CA PRO A 89 6.86 14.17 -5.99
C PRO A 89 6.35 13.17 -7.04
N ASN A 90 7.12 12.13 -7.31
CA ASN A 90 6.73 11.02 -8.17
C ASN A 90 7.46 9.72 -7.74
N PRO A 91 6.95 8.53 -8.10
CA PRO A 91 7.59 7.27 -7.71
C PRO A 91 8.91 7.01 -8.44
N CYS A 92 9.16 7.63 -9.60
CA CYS A 92 10.37 7.37 -10.38
C CYS A 92 11.63 8.04 -9.81
N VAL A 93 11.46 9.10 -9.03
CA VAL A 93 12.55 9.78 -8.31
C VAL A 93 12.75 9.24 -6.90
N THR A 94 12.09 8.15 -6.54
CA THR A 94 12.34 7.49 -5.24
C THR A 94 13.71 6.80 -5.26
N PRO A 95 14.43 6.77 -4.12
CA PRO A 95 15.70 6.06 -4.05
C PRO A 95 15.55 4.59 -4.42
N PHE A 96 16.59 4.05 -5.07
CA PHE A 96 16.56 2.68 -5.55
C PHE A 96 16.39 1.69 -4.38
N ASN A 97 15.57 0.65 -4.59
CA ASN A 97 15.19 -0.37 -3.59
C ASN A 97 14.32 0.12 -2.42
N TRP A 98 13.82 1.36 -2.43
CA TRP A 98 12.85 1.77 -1.42
C TRP A 98 11.47 1.24 -1.76
N LYS A 99 10.72 0.82 -0.73
CA LYS A 99 9.35 0.37 -0.93
C LYS A 99 8.46 1.60 -1.06
N THR A 100 7.72 1.70 -2.17
CA THR A 100 6.81 2.81 -2.44
C THR A 100 5.37 2.49 -2.04
N PHE A 101 4.64 3.50 -1.63
CA PHE A 101 3.27 3.48 -1.15
C PHE A 101 2.50 4.65 -1.74
N SER A 102 1.18 4.48 -1.90
CA SER A 102 0.28 5.52 -2.38
C SER A 102 -0.10 6.56 -1.32
N SER A 103 0.10 6.23 -0.04
CA SER A 103 -0.25 7.09 1.09
C SER A 103 0.76 6.98 2.22
N GLU A 104 0.80 8.00 3.08
CA GLU A 104 1.61 8.02 4.30
C GLU A 104 1.19 6.90 5.26
N GLU A 105 -0.12 6.73 5.45
CA GLU A 105 -0.69 5.72 6.35
C GLU A 105 -0.27 4.31 5.95
N ASP A 106 -0.31 3.96 4.65
CA ASP A 106 0.18 2.66 4.17
C ASP A 106 1.69 2.49 4.41
N CYS A 107 2.43 3.59 4.23
CA CYS A 107 3.86 3.62 4.45
C CYS A 107 4.18 3.41 5.93
N GLU A 108 3.39 3.92 6.86
CA GLU A 108 3.61 3.74 8.30
C GLU A 108 3.03 2.43 8.84
N ALA A 109 1.97 1.89 8.25
CA ALA A 109 1.26 0.71 8.75
C ALA A 109 2.09 -0.59 8.68
N THR A 110 3.09 -0.69 7.81
CA THR A 110 3.85 -1.94 7.57
C THR A 110 5.02 -2.19 8.54
N VAL A 111 4.94 -1.69 9.77
CA VAL A 111 5.93 -2.01 10.83
C VAL A 111 5.40 -3.18 11.67
N GLU A 112 5.33 -4.37 11.06
CA GLU A 112 5.04 -5.64 11.76
C GLU A 112 6.30 -6.51 11.88
#